data_AF-A0A737LMJ3-F1
#
_entry.id   AF-A0A737LMJ3-F1
#
_cell.length_a   1.000
_cell.length_b   1.000
_cell.length_c   1.000
_cell.angle_alpha   90.00
_cell.angle_beta   90.00
_cell.angle_gamma   90.00
#
_symmetry.space_group_name_H-M   'P 1'
#
loop_
_entity.id
_entity.type
_entity.pdbx_description
1 polymer ?
#
loop_
_entity_poly.entity_id
_entity_poly.type
_entity_poly.pdbx_seq_one_letter_code
_entity_poly.pdbx_strand_id
1 'polypeptide(L)'
;MTTPLGVYYGIWNVGGAVGSTLPLISWTGPSDFPAPTITLRGYNNRNVPRERCKNLPSNWSGCGSLTVDIEVAADDYGCPWLASSHMTSTDLFYANEVYSPPDVRGSVCPTVPLDTFDISWSPDRPQHDLTLRFDATGSTVTSTVHTYLLESNKLCDGSKMDTRGAYCRFVSTGITLNVLGCDKSEVTTSAVAHPIT
;
A
#
# COMPACT_ATOMS: atom_id res chain seq x y z
N MET A 1 3.54 4.70 7.00
CA MET A 1 3.80 6.07 6.50
C MET A 1 5.02 6.05 5.62
N THR A 2 4.94 6.71 4.48
CA THR A 2 6.06 6.98 3.58
C THR A 2 6.37 8.46 3.67
N THR A 3 7.62 8.83 3.89
CA THR A 3 8.10 10.22 4.02
C THR A 3 9.36 10.42 3.17
N PRO A 4 9.82 11.68 3.01
CA PRO A 4 11.12 11.93 2.40
C PRO A 4 12.29 11.33 3.18
N LEU A 5 12.12 11.00 4.47
CA LEU A 5 13.16 10.40 5.31
C LEU A 5 13.04 8.88 5.46
N GLY A 6 12.03 8.23 4.86
CA GLY A 6 11.91 6.78 4.90
C GLY A 6 10.48 6.28 5.05
N VAL A 7 10.37 4.96 5.25
CA VAL A 7 9.10 4.25 5.43
C VAL A 7 9.04 3.69 6.84
N TYR A 8 7.96 4.01 7.56
CA TYR A 8 7.76 3.63 8.94
C TYR A 8 6.37 3.03 9.15
N TYR A 9 6.27 2.08 10.07
CA TYR A 9 5.06 1.33 10.36
C TYR A 9 4.66 1.51 11.81
N GLY A 10 3.35 1.49 12.05
CA GLY A 10 2.82 1.53 13.40
C GLY A 10 1.55 0.71 13.52
N ILE A 11 1.29 0.31 14.76
CA ILE A 11 0.09 -0.42 15.15
C ILE A 11 -0.58 0.39 16.25
N TRP A 12 -1.87 0.67 16.07
CA TRP A 12 -2.70 1.36 17.05
C TRP A 12 -3.87 0.48 17.43
N ASN A 13 -4.27 0.55 18.70
CA ASN A 13 -5.49 -0.11 19.15
C ASN A 13 -6.69 0.74 18.76
N VAL A 14 -7.57 0.19 17.92
CA VAL A 14 -8.84 0.82 17.57
C VAL A 14 -9.88 0.44 18.63
N GLY A 15 -9.90 1.19 19.72
CA GLY A 15 -10.89 1.05 20.79
C GLY A 15 -11.08 2.39 21.51
N GLY A 16 -12.31 2.89 21.56
CA GLY A 16 -12.59 4.20 22.17
C GLY A 16 -13.86 4.86 21.65
N ALA A 17 -14.23 5.98 22.28
CA ALA A 17 -15.33 6.82 21.83
C ALA A 17 -14.86 7.79 20.73
N VAL A 18 -15.79 8.26 19.90
CA VAL A 18 -15.49 9.36 18.97
C VAL A 18 -14.91 10.55 19.74
N GLY A 19 -13.79 11.07 19.27
CA GLY A 19 -12.99 12.12 19.90
C GLY A 19 -11.72 11.62 20.60
N SER A 20 -11.59 10.31 20.87
CA SER A 20 -10.41 9.77 21.53
C SER A 20 -9.21 9.58 20.59
N THR A 21 -8.02 9.83 21.11
CA THR A 21 -6.77 9.38 20.49
C THR A 21 -6.61 7.88 20.65
N LEU A 22 -6.28 7.19 19.57
CA LEU A 22 -6.05 5.75 19.55
C LEU A 22 -4.72 5.42 20.27
N PRO A 23 -4.72 4.49 21.23
CA PRO A 23 -3.49 4.07 21.90
C PRO A 23 -2.49 3.45 20.93
N LEU A 24 -1.25 3.96 20.94
CA LEU A 24 -0.14 3.37 20.21
C LEU A 24 0.26 2.03 20.84
N ILE A 25 0.38 0.98 20.02
CA ILE A 25 0.91 -0.33 20.42
C ILE A 25 2.38 -0.43 20.05
N SER A 26 2.73 -0.10 18.80
CA SER A 26 4.11 -0.14 18.32
C SER A 26 4.36 0.86 17.21
N TRP A 27 5.61 1.30 17.09
CA TRP A 27 6.09 2.24 16.08
C TRP A 27 7.51 1.88 15.67
N THR A 28 7.80 1.86 14.36
CA THR A 28 9.13 1.52 13.84
C THR A 28 9.96 2.74 13.45
N GLY A 29 9.42 3.95 13.57
CA GLY A 29 10.18 5.15 13.25
C GLY A 29 11.24 5.47 14.30
N PRO A 30 12.30 6.19 13.91
CA PRO A 30 13.39 6.56 14.82
C PRO A 30 12.93 7.56 15.88
N SER A 31 13.75 7.80 16.90
CA SER A 31 13.38 8.65 18.05
C SER A 31 13.10 10.12 17.69
N ASP A 32 13.73 10.61 16.62
CA ASP A 32 13.53 11.93 16.02
C ASP A 32 12.30 11.98 15.10
N PHE A 33 11.66 10.84 14.83
CA PHE A 33 10.40 10.71 14.11
C PHE A 33 9.36 10.00 14.99
N PRO A 34 8.70 10.74 15.92
CA PRO A 34 7.73 10.14 16.81
C PRO A 34 6.50 9.64 16.03
N ALA A 35 5.79 8.68 16.62
CA ALA A 35 4.61 8.10 16.02
C ALA A 35 3.53 9.16 15.75
N PRO A 36 2.80 9.07 14.62
CA PRO A 36 1.63 9.90 14.39
C PRO A 36 0.58 9.75 15.49
N THR A 37 -0.11 10.85 15.79
CA THR A 37 -1.30 10.84 16.63
C THR A 37 -2.50 10.50 15.76
N ILE A 38 -3.21 9.42 16.10
CA ILE A 38 -4.42 9.02 15.39
C ILE A 38 -5.63 9.32 16.26
N THR A 39 -6.58 10.11 15.77
CA THR A 39 -7.80 10.45 16.51
C THR A 39 -9.03 9.92 15.80
N LEU A 40 -9.89 9.20 16.52
CA LEU A 40 -11.17 8.75 16.00
C LEU A 40 -12.13 9.93 15.88
N ARG A 41 -12.54 10.28 14.66
CA ARG A 41 -13.45 11.41 14.38
C ARG A 41 -14.87 11.00 14.08
N GLY A 42 -15.06 9.80 13.54
CA GLY A 42 -16.37 9.35 13.12
C GLY A 42 -16.50 7.84 13.17
N TYR A 43 -17.70 7.39 13.50
CA TYR A 43 -18.11 6.00 13.38
C TYR A 43 -19.57 5.96 12.92
N ASN A 44 -19.85 5.20 11.86
CA ASN A 44 -21.20 4.96 11.38
C ASN A 44 -21.38 3.49 11.00
N ASN A 45 -22.33 2.83 11.63
CA ASN A 45 -22.71 1.43 11.40
C ASN A 45 -24.22 1.24 11.13
N ARG A 46 -24.99 2.33 11.00
CA ARG A 46 -26.46 2.25 10.84
C ARG A 46 -26.89 2.22 9.39
N ASN A 47 -26.23 3.02 8.55
CA ASN A 47 -26.65 3.26 7.17
C ASN A 47 -25.49 3.04 6.18
N VAL A 48 -24.61 2.09 6.45
CA VAL A 48 -23.53 1.73 5.52
C VAL A 48 -23.95 0.49 4.74
N PRO A 49 -24.19 0.61 3.42
CA PRO A 49 -24.58 -0.52 2.61
C PRO A 49 -23.50 -1.61 2.63
N ARG A 50 -23.93 -2.88 2.67
CA ARG A 50 -23.03 -4.03 2.86
C ARG A 50 -21.98 -4.14 1.75
N GLU A 51 -22.34 -3.78 0.52
CA GLU A 51 -21.49 -3.76 -0.66
C GLU A 51 -20.28 -2.82 -0.54
N ARG A 52 -20.29 -1.85 0.38
CA ARG A 52 -19.12 -1.03 0.68
C ARG A 52 -18.04 -1.81 1.45
N CYS A 53 -18.44 -2.79 2.25
CA CYS A 53 -17.53 -3.73 2.90
C CYS A 53 -17.31 -4.95 1.99
N LYS A 54 -16.48 -4.77 0.94
CA LYS A 54 -16.13 -5.87 0.03
C LYS A 54 -15.61 -7.07 0.82
N ASN A 55 -16.07 -8.27 0.48
CA ASN A 55 -15.70 -9.54 1.11
C ASN A 55 -16.02 -9.66 2.61
N LEU A 56 -16.98 -8.89 3.12
CA LEU A 56 -17.43 -9.02 4.52
C LEU A 56 -18.07 -10.42 4.75
N PRO A 57 -17.68 -11.17 5.80
CA PRO A 57 -18.24 -12.49 6.09
C PRO A 57 -19.77 -12.44 6.32
N SER A 58 -20.49 -13.39 5.73
CA SER A 58 -21.97 -13.38 5.66
C SER A 58 -22.67 -13.34 7.03
N ASN A 59 -22.04 -13.89 8.05
CA ASN A 59 -22.49 -13.97 9.43
C ASN A 59 -22.26 -12.68 10.24
N TRP A 60 -21.55 -11.69 9.70
CA TRP A 60 -21.36 -10.40 10.38
C TRP A 60 -22.59 -9.50 10.22
N SER A 61 -22.99 -8.89 11.34
CA SER A 61 -24.26 -8.15 11.51
C SER A 61 -24.44 -6.93 10.60
N GLY A 62 -23.35 -6.34 10.09
CA GLY A 62 -23.45 -5.18 9.21
C GLY A 62 -22.10 -4.61 8.80
N CYS A 63 -22.14 -3.63 7.91
CA CYS A 63 -20.99 -2.85 7.49
C CYS A 63 -20.88 -1.57 8.33
N GLY A 64 -19.65 -1.14 8.59
CA GLY A 64 -19.35 0.09 9.32
C GLY A 64 -18.34 0.94 8.58
N SER A 65 -18.28 2.21 8.94
CA SER A 65 -17.26 3.15 8.47
C SER A 65 -16.67 3.87 9.67
N LEU A 66 -15.35 4.01 9.66
CA LEU A 66 -14.59 4.82 10.61
C LEU A 66 -13.95 5.99 9.88
N THR A 67 -13.88 7.13 10.54
CA THR A 67 -13.12 8.29 10.10
C THR A 67 -12.08 8.58 11.16
N VAL A 68 -10.81 8.63 10.75
CA VAL A 68 -9.68 8.94 11.62
C VAL A 68 -8.92 10.13 11.06
N ASP A 69 -8.46 11.00 11.95
CA ASP A 69 -7.44 11.99 11.63
C ASP A 69 -6.08 11.39 11.96
N ILE A 70 -5.12 11.59 11.08
CA ILE A 70 -3.72 11.20 11.29
C ILE A 70 -2.91 12.48 11.32
N GLU A 71 -2.50 12.88 12.52
CA GLU A 71 -1.65 14.03 12.75
C GLU A 71 -0.20 13.56 12.88
N VAL A 72 0.64 14.01 11.95
CA VAL A 72 2.06 13.66 11.93
C VAL A 72 2.80 14.76 12.67
N ALA A 73 3.75 14.39 13.54
CA ALA A 73 4.32 15.31 14.54
C ALA A 73 5.11 16.51 13.98
N ALA A 74 5.29 16.61 12.67
CA ALA A 74 5.95 17.75 12.08
C ALA A 74 5.39 18.00 10.67
N ASP A 75 4.85 19.21 10.44
CA ASP A 75 4.37 19.66 9.12
C ASP A 75 5.53 19.92 8.14
N ASP A 76 6.77 19.92 8.63
CA ASP A 76 8.00 20.34 7.94
C ASP A 76 8.85 19.19 7.38
N TYR A 77 8.40 17.93 7.45
CA TYR A 77 9.07 16.83 6.74
C TYR A 77 9.11 17.02 5.21
N GLY A 78 8.26 17.92 4.71
CA GLY A 78 8.17 18.25 3.29
C GLY A 78 7.44 17.19 2.48
N CYS A 79 7.10 17.56 1.24
CA CYS A 79 6.53 16.64 0.28
C CYS A 79 7.62 15.95 -0.54
N PRO A 80 7.39 14.70 -1.00
CA PRO A 80 6.14 13.94 -0.88
C PRO A 80 6.06 13.04 0.37
N TRP A 81 4.87 12.90 0.95
CA TRP A 81 4.58 11.88 1.99
C TRP A 81 3.22 11.22 1.78
N LEU A 82 3.05 9.99 2.28
CA LEU A 82 1.82 9.20 2.17
C LEU A 82 1.51 8.47 3.48
N ALA A 83 0.30 8.64 4.00
CA ALA A 83 -0.26 7.77 5.02
C ALA A 83 -1.05 6.65 4.35
N SER A 84 -0.73 5.40 4.69
CA SER A 84 -1.51 4.22 4.28
C SER A 84 -1.99 3.54 5.55
N SER A 85 -3.28 3.21 5.61
CA SER A 85 -3.90 2.53 6.73
C SER A 85 -4.48 1.20 6.29
N HIS A 86 -4.06 0.14 6.96
CA HIS A 86 -4.69 -1.17 6.93
C HIS A 86 -5.42 -1.37 8.26
N MET A 87 -6.65 -1.89 8.20
CA MET A 87 -7.44 -2.17 9.39
C MET A 87 -7.75 -3.65 9.46
N THR A 88 -7.72 -4.20 10.68
CA THR A 88 -8.14 -5.56 10.94
C THR A 88 -9.26 -5.51 11.97
N SER A 89 -10.40 -6.11 11.64
CA SER A 89 -11.58 -6.20 12.50
C SER A 89 -11.80 -7.64 12.92
N THR A 90 -12.25 -7.83 14.16
CA THR A 90 -12.75 -9.11 14.67
C THR A 90 -14.18 -8.92 15.17
N ASP A 91 -15.03 -9.92 14.94
CA ASP A 91 -16.39 -9.88 15.47
C ASP A 91 -16.39 -10.24 16.95
N LEU A 92 -17.24 -9.55 17.73
CA LEU A 92 -17.36 -9.75 19.18
C LEU A 92 -17.88 -11.15 19.55
N PHE A 93 -18.69 -11.76 18.70
CA PHE A 93 -19.33 -13.06 18.90
C PHE A 93 -18.62 -14.19 18.14
N TYR A 94 -17.87 -13.84 17.08
CA TYR A 94 -17.09 -14.77 16.27
C TYR A 94 -15.59 -14.39 16.25
N ALA A 95 -14.95 -14.40 17.42
CA ALA A 95 -13.57 -13.93 17.62
C ALA A 95 -12.49 -14.62 16.75
N ASN A 96 -12.80 -15.79 16.17
CA ASN A 96 -11.90 -16.52 15.27
C ASN A 96 -11.98 -16.06 13.81
N GLU A 97 -12.92 -15.18 13.47
CA GLU A 97 -13.04 -14.61 12.13
C GLU A 97 -12.47 -13.20 12.10
N VAL A 98 -11.65 -12.95 11.08
CA VAL A 98 -10.96 -11.70 10.87
C VAL A 98 -11.38 -11.11 9.54
N TYR A 99 -11.70 -9.82 9.53
CA TYR A 99 -12.02 -9.07 8.33
C TYR A 99 -11.06 -7.90 8.15
N SER A 100 -10.53 -7.75 6.94
CA SER A 100 -9.74 -6.59 6.54
C SER A 100 -10.38 -5.91 5.32
N PRO A 101 -10.79 -4.63 5.42
CA PRO A 101 -11.18 -3.87 4.25
C PRO A 101 -9.94 -3.55 3.38
N PRO A 102 -10.14 -3.07 2.14
CA PRO A 102 -9.05 -2.55 1.32
C PRO A 102 -8.29 -1.43 2.02
N ASP A 103 -6.98 -1.37 1.79
CA ASP A 103 -6.13 -0.29 2.30
C ASP A 103 -6.59 1.07 1.79
N VAL A 104 -6.55 2.06 2.67
CA VAL A 104 -6.82 3.47 2.33
C VAL A 104 -5.54 4.26 2.39
N ARG A 105 -5.38 5.19 1.46
CA ARG A 105 -4.21 6.05 1.34
C ARG A 105 -4.64 7.51 1.35
N GLY A 106 -3.88 8.35 2.06
CA GLY A 106 -4.13 9.77 2.18
C GLY A 106 -2.82 10.56 2.23
N SER A 107 -2.84 11.75 1.63
CA SER A 107 -1.75 12.72 1.69
C SER A 107 -2.31 14.12 1.51
N VAL A 108 -1.70 15.10 2.18
CA VAL A 108 -1.96 16.53 1.92
C VAL A 108 -0.99 17.10 0.88
N CYS A 109 0.00 16.32 0.44
CA CYS A 109 0.98 16.75 -0.53
C CYS A 109 0.35 16.99 -1.91
N PRO A 110 0.93 17.92 -2.70
CA PRO A 110 0.57 18.07 -4.10
C PRO A 110 0.72 16.75 -4.86
N THR A 111 -0.09 16.59 -5.90
CA THR A 111 0.02 15.45 -6.81
C THR A 111 1.40 15.40 -7.44
N VAL A 112 2.04 14.23 -7.39
CA VAL A 112 3.30 13.96 -8.06
C VAL A 112 3.01 13.63 -9.53
N PRO A 113 3.59 14.37 -10.50
CA PRO A 113 3.47 14.02 -11.92
C PRO A 113 4.10 12.65 -12.19
N LEU A 114 3.37 11.77 -12.88
CA LEU A 114 3.83 10.42 -13.21
C LEU A 114 4.50 10.32 -14.58
N ASP A 115 4.48 11.39 -15.38
CA ASP A 115 5.05 11.46 -16.73
C ASP A 115 6.58 11.33 -16.75
N THR A 116 7.24 11.60 -15.63
CA THR A 116 8.69 11.38 -15.46
C THR A 116 9.03 9.94 -15.08
N PHE A 117 8.04 9.11 -14.74
CA PHE A 117 8.20 7.72 -14.32
C PHE A 117 7.82 6.76 -15.44
N ASP A 118 8.54 5.66 -15.52
CA ASP A 118 8.31 4.63 -16.52
C ASP A 118 8.43 3.22 -15.91
N ILE A 119 7.64 2.29 -16.41
CA ILE A 119 7.67 0.89 -16.00
C ILE A 119 8.45 0.11 -17.06
N SER A 120 9.52 -0.55 -16.64
CA SER A 120 10.47 -1.21 -17.54
C SER A 120 10.73 -2.67 -17.17
N TRP A 121 11.01 -3.50 -18.16
CA TRP A 121 11.57 -4.85 -18.00
C TRP A 121 13.10 -4.85 -17.82
N SER A 122 13.74 -3.67 -17.84
CA SER A 122 15.18 -3.48 -17.62
C SER A 122 15.44 -2.43 -16.55
N PRO A 123 16.41 -2.64 -15.63
CA PRO A 123 16.78 -1.64 -14.64
C PRO A 123 17.57 -0.47 -15.23
N ASP A 124 18.17 -0.65 -16.41
CA ASP A 124 19.15 0.30 -16.97
C ASP A 124 18.55 1.29 -17.97
N ARG A 125 17.41 0.94 -18.57
CA ARG A 125 16.75 1.73 -19.60
C ARG A 125 15.26 1.40 -19.70
N PRO A 126 14.43 2.31 -20.24
CA PRO A 126 13.07 1.99 -20.64
C PRO A 126 13.05 0.80 -21.61
N GLN A 127 12.32 -0.25 -21.22
CA GLN A 127 12.08 -1.43 -22.05
C GLN A 127 10.67 -1.92 -21.79
N HIS A 128 9.77 -1.66 -22.73
CA HIS A 128 8.35 -2.03 -22.62
C HIS A 128 8.03 -3.42 -23.14
N ASP A 129 8.91 -3.97 -23.98
CA ASP A 129 8.74 -5.28 -24.58
C ASP A 129 9.72 -6.30 -23.98
N LEU A 130 9.20 -7.50 -23.70
CA LEU A 130 9.98 -8.65 -23.26
C LEU A 130 9.58 -9.88 -24.06
N THR A 131 10.55 -10.47 -24.75
CA THR A 131 10.36 -11.73 -25.47
C THR A 131 10.80 -12.89 -24.59
N LEU A 132 9.85 -13.72 -24.18
CA LEU A 132 10.13 -14.98 -23.50
C LEU A 132 10.28 -16.10 -24.53
N ARG A 133 11.38 -16.86 -24.47
CA ARG A 133 11.59 -18.06 -25.28
C ARG A 133 11.51 -19.28 -24.38
N PHE A 134 10.64 -20.21 -24.74
CA PHE A 134 10.44 -21.46 -24.01
C PHE A 134 10.77 -22.62 -24.93
N ASP A 135 11.60 -23.55 -24.46
CA ASP A 135 11.84 -24.81 -25.15
C ASP A 135 10.80 -25.83 -24.69
N ALA A 136 10.01 -26.34 -25.64
CA ALA A 136 8.94 -27.31 -25.37
C ALA A 136 9.53 -28.69 -25.08
N THR A 137 9.94 -28.94 -23.83
CA THR A 137 10.49 -30.22 -23.37
C THR A 137 9.40 -31.22 -22.93
N GLY A 138 8.12 -30.92 -23.18
CA GLY A 138 6.99 -31.78 -22.83
C GLY A 138 6.48 -31.64 -21.39
N SER A 139 6.92 -30.61 -20.66
CA SER A 139 6.49 -30.32 -19.28
C SER A 139 6.20 -28.82 -19.09
N THR A 140 5.74 -28.42 -17.90
CA THR A 140 5.50 -27.01 -17.54
C THR A 140 6.83 -26.25 -17.46
N VAL A 141 6.91 -25.09 -18.12
CA VAL A 141 8.06 -24.18 -18.02
C VAL A 141 7.66 -22.96 -17.20
N THR A 142 8.40 -22.69 -16.12
CA THR A 142 8.19 -21.51 -15.26
C THR A 142 9.25 -20.46 -15.56
N SER A 143 8.83 -19.20 -15.72
CA SER A 143 9.74 -18.06 -15.83
C SER A 143 9.32 -16.96 -14.88
N THR A 144 10.30 -16.34 -14.23
CA THR A 144 10.12 -15.17 -13.38
C THR A 144 10.55 -13.94 -14.14
N VAL A 145 9.67 -12.95 -14.24
CA VAL A 145 9.94 -11.69 -14.90
C VAL A 145 9.96 -10.56 -13.86
N HIS A 146 10.99 -9.73 -13.91
CA HIS A 146 11.14 -8.58 -13.03
C HIS A 146 10.69 -7.31 -13.73
N THR A 147 9.93 -6.48 -13.02
CA THR A 147 9.54 -5.14 -13.49
C THR A 147 10.23 -4.09 -12.62
N TYR A 148 10.68 -3.01 -13.24
CA TYR A 148 11.43 -1.93 -12.61
C TYR A 148 10.69 -0.62 -12.80
N LEU A 149 10.67 0.20 -11.75
CA LEU A 149 10.27 1.59 -11.85
C LEU A 149 11.51 2.40 -12.22
N LEU A 150 11.43 3.16 -13.30
CA LEU A 150 12.43 4.13 -13.71
C LEU A 150 11.88 5.53 -13.49
N GLU A 151 12.77 6.48 -13.26
CA GLU A 151 12.45 7.89 -13.28
C GLU A 151 13.53 8.58 -14.11
N SER A 152 13.13 9.28 -15.17
CA SER A 152 14.06 9.91 -16.13
C SER A 152 15.14 8.93 -16.63
N ASN A 153 14.72 7.73 -17.05
CA ASN A 153 15.57 6.65 -17.60
C ASN A 153 16.60 6.05 -16.64
N LYS A 154 16.48 6.30 -15.33
CA LYS A 154 17.34 5.70 -14.31
C LYS A 154 16.50 4.91 -13.34
N LEU A 155 17.04 3.81 -12.81
CA LEU A 155 16.38 3.02 -11.78
C LEU A 155 15.90 3.93 -10.64
N CYS A 156 14.63 3.77 -10.28
CA CYS A 156 14.01 4.52 -9.19
C CYS A 156 14.39 3.85 -7.87
N ASP A 157 15.44 4.37 -7.23
CA ASP A 157 15.99 3.80 -6.00
C ASP A 157 15.40 4.48 -4.77
N GLY A 158 14.38 3.84 -4.20
CA GLY A 158 13.72 4.28 -2.96
C GLY A 158 14.60 4.18 -1.71
N SER A 159 15.79 3.60 -1.76
CA SER A 159 16.72 3.58 -0.62
C SER A 159 17.50 4.89 -0.46
N LYS A 160 17.56 5.72 -1.51
CA LYS A 160 18.33 6.98 -1.49
C LYS A 160 17.61 8.04 -0.67
N MET A 161 18.32 8.64 0.29
CA MET A 161 17.79 9.66 1.20
C MET A 161 17.92 11.07 0.60
N ASP A 162 17.59 11.20 -0.68
CA ASP A 162 17.57 12.46 -1.43
C ASP A 162 16.16 12.72 -1.99
N THR A 163 15.98 13.88 -2.64
CA THR A 163 14.70 14.27 -3.23
C THR A 163 14.17 13.22 -4.20
N ARG A 164 15.06 12.63 -5.00
CA ARG A 164 14.71 11.66 -6.03
C ARG A 164 14.21 10.36 -5.39
N GLY A 165 14.97 9.82 -4.43
CA GLY A 165 14.59 8.65 -3.67
C GLY A 165 13.30 8.85 -2.88
N ALA A 166 13.01 10.07 -2.40
CA ALA A 166 11.72 10.40 -1.77
C ALA A 166 10.53 10.21 -2.73
N TYR A 167 10.62 10.72 -3.95
CA TYR A 167 9.60 10.49 -4.97
C TYR A 167 9.52 9.02 -5.38
N CYS A 168 10.65 8.32 -5.49
CA CYS A 168 10.66 6.87 -5.73
C CYS A 168 9.93 6.09 -4.64
N ARG A 169 10.17 6.39 -3.35
CA ARG A 169 9.42 5.79 -2.24
C ARG A 169 7.93 6.10 -2.32
N PHE A 170 7.58 7.35 -2.62
CA PHE A 170 6.18 7.77 -2.70
C PHE A 170 5.43 7.04 -3.81
N VAL A 171 5.95 7.09 -5.05
CA VAL A 171 5.30 6.48 -6.23
C VAL A 171 5.25 4.96 -6.08
N SER A 172 6.32 4.31 -5.62
CA SER A 172 6.34 2.86 -5.45
C SER A 172 5.32 2.34 -4.44
N THR A 173 5.08 3.08 -3.35
CA THR A 173 4.00 2.76 -2.40
C THR A 173 2.63 2.80 -3.09
N GLY A 174 2.49 3.58 -4.17
CA GLY A 174 1.29 3.79 -4.96
C GLY A 174 0.93 2.68 -5.96
N ILE A 175 1.89 1.85 -6.39
CA ILE A 175 1.72 0.96 -7.56
C ILE A 175 0.85 -0.26 -7.23
N THR A 176 -0.05 -0.61 -8.16
CA THR A 176 -0.79 -1.89 -8.17
C THR A 176 -0.49 -2.60 -9.48
N LEU A 177 -0.11 -3.87 -9.41
CA LEU A 177 0.16 -4.66 -10.60
C LEU A 177 -1.03 -5.54 -10.93
N ASN A 178 -1.61 -5.33 -12.12
CA ASN A 178 -2.67 -6.15 -12.66
C ASN A 178 -2.11 -6.95 -13.84
N VAL A 179 -2.18 -8.28 -13.77
CA VAL A 179 -1.76 -9.15 -14.87
C VAL A 179 -3.00 -9.56 -15.65
N LEU A 180 -3.03 -9.17 -16.92
CA LEU A 180 -4.03 -9.62 -17.88
C LEU A 180 -3.40 -10.77 -18.68
N GLY A 181 -3.77 -12.00 -18.32
CA GLY A 181 -3.34 -13.21 -19.03
C GLY A 181 -4.30 -13.59 -20.17
N CYS A 182 -3.82 -14.40 -21.11
CA CYS A 182 -4.68 -15.08 -22.07
C CYS A 182 -5.44 -16.21 -21.33
N ASP A 183 -6.78 -16.22 -21.41
CA ASP A 183 -7.68 -17.13 -20.68
C ASP A 183 -7.58 -18.64 -21.04
N LYS A 184 -6.46 -19.09 -21.63
CA LYS A 184 -6.21 -20.51 -21.89
C LYS A 184 -5.65 -21.18 -20.65
N SER A 185 -6.26 -22.29 -20.24
CA SER A 185 -5.92 -23.09 -19.05
C SER A 185 -4.47 -23.58 -18.97
N GLU A 186 -3.69 -23.47 -20.05
CA GLU A 186 -2.27 -23.88 -20.12
C GLU A 186 -1.29 -22.79 -19.69
N VAL A 187 -1.73 -21.53 -19.56
CA VAL A 187 -0.89 -20.40 -19.16
C VAL A 187 -1.44 -19.80 -17.87
N THR A 188 -0.71 -19.98 -16.77
CA THR A 188 -1.02 -19.32 -15.50
C THR A 188 -0.09 -18.14 -15.30
N THR A 189 -0.66 -16.98 -15.02
CA THR A 189 0.10 -15.77 -14.70
C THR A 189 -0.21 -15.31 -13.30
N SER A 190 0.82 -15.15 -12.48
CA SER A 190 0.71 -14.54 -11.16
C SER A 190 1.77 -13.46 -11.02
N ALA A 191 1.40 -12.39 -10.33
CA ALA A 191 2.31 -11.33 -9.97
C ALA A 191 2.55 -11.34 -8.48
N VAL A 192 3.82 -11.27 -8.10
CA VAL A 192 4.24 -11.11 -6.71
C VAL A 192 4.97 -9.79 -6.62
N ALA A 193 4.36 -8.82 -5.92
CA ALA A 193 5.03 -7.57 -5.59
C ALA A 193 6.09 -7.86 -4.52
N HIS A 194 7.35 -7.52 -4.80
CA HIS A 194 8.40 -7.55 -3.79
C HIS A 194 8.55 -6.16 -3.16
N PRO A 195 8.64 -6.06 -1.83
CA PRO A 195 8.91 -4.78 -1.17
C PRO A 195 10.28 -4.26 -1.63
N ILE A 196 10.35 -2.94 -1.82
CA ILE A 196 11.62 -2.25 -2.06
C ILE A 196 12.42 -2.32 -0.76
N THR A 197 13.57 -3.00 -0.80
CA THR A 197 14.55 -3.04 0.29
C THR A 197 15.49 -1.84 0.23
#